data_AF-A0A8C1VY40-F1
#
_entry.id   AF-A0A8C1VY40-F1
#
_cell.length_a   1.000
_cell.length_b   1.000
_cell.length_c   1.000
_cell.angle_alpha   90.00
_cell.angle_beta   90.00
_cell.angle_gamma   90.00
#
_symmetry.space_group_name_H-M   'P 1'
#
loop_
_entity.id
_entity.type
_entity.pdbx_description
1 polymer ?
#
loop_
_entity_poly.entity_id
_entity_poly.type
_entity_poly.pdbx_seq_one_letter_code
_entity_poly.pdbx_strand_id
1 'polypeptide(L)'
;MSCLFPLAWIRGRRKQPPTIEELLQNERYREQIKIRASEAEERDEALQAKEHEEGLVAQPVQTQVKGHASATQFGQTEFSEDPVSTANKFQPGSWTPPGNIK
;
A
#
# COMPACT_ATOMS: atom_id res chain seq x y z
N MET A 1 14.18 -11.96 -3.46
CA MET A 1 14.55 -13.35 -3.86
C MET A 1 16.04 -13.53 -4.21
N SER A 2 16.93 -12.59 -3.89
CA SER A 2 18.28 -12.52 -4.50
C SER A 2 19.42 -13.17 -3.70
N CYS A 3 19.14 -13.84 -2.58
CA CYS A 3 20.18 -14.54 -1.81
C CYS A 3 20.63 -15.86 -2.47
N LEU A 4 20.07 -16.24 -3.61
CA LEU A 4 20.18 -17.60 -4.12
C LEU A 4 21.49 -17.94 -4.82
N PHE A 5 22.24 -16.97 -5.36
CA PHE A 5 23.44 -17.31 -6.15
C PHE A 5 24.61 -17.86 -5.32
N PRO A 6 25.09 -17.18 -4.27
CA PRO A 6 26.13 -17.74 -3.40
C PRO A 6 25.59 -18.88 -2.55
N LEU A 7 24.35 -18.78 -2.06
CA LEU A 7 23.74 -19.83 -1.24
C LEU A 7 23.49 -21.11 -2.03
N ALA A 8 23.25 -21.06 -3.34
CA ALA A 8 23.14 -22.25 -4.18
C ALA A 8 24.49 -22.96 -4.34
N TRP A 9 25.61 -22.24 -4.38
CA TRP A 9 26.93 -22.85 -4.38
C TRP A 9 27.30 -23.43 -3.01
N ILE A 10 27.09 -22.67 -1.92
CA ILE A 10 27.34 -23.13 -0.55
C ILE A 10 26.51 -24.38 -0.20
N ARG A 11 25.27 -24.44 -0.68
CA ARG A 11 24.37 -25.60 -0.50
C ARG A 11 24.60 -26.72 -1.53
N GLY A 12 25.62 -26.63 -2.38
CA GLY A 12 25.98 -27.65 -3.37
C GLY A 12 25.01 -27.82 -4.54
N ARG A 13 24.03 -26.92 -4.71
CA ARG A 13 23.10 -26.91 -5.86
C ARG A 13 23.78 -26.45 -7.15
N ARG A 14 24.86 -25.68 -7.05
CA ARG A 14 25.74 -25.26 -8.17
C ARG A 14 27.14 -25.83 -7.93
N LYS A 15 27.77 -26.36 -8.97
CA LYS A 15 29.13 -26.96 -8.89
C LYS A 15 30.26 -25.94 -8.87
N GLN A 16 30.06 -24.79 -9.50
CA GLN A 16 31.08 -23.74 -9.64
C GLN A 16 30.69 -22.51 -8.81
N PRO A 17 31.66 -21.82 -8.19
CA PRO A 17 31.43 -20.58 -7.50
C PRO A 17 30.94 -19.48 -8.47
N PRO A 18 30.12 -18.54 -8.00
CA PRO A 18 29.77 -17.37 -8.79
C PRO A 18 31.01 -16.52 -9.07
N THR A 19 31.09 -15.98 -10.29
CA THR A 19 32.19 -15.09 -10.70
C THR A 19 32.01 -13.69 -10.10
N ILE A 20 33.10 -12.96 -9.89
CA ILE A 20 33.08 -11.57 -9.39
C ILE A 20 32.22 -10.66 -10.30
N GLU A 21 32.28 -10.85 -11.61
CA GLU A 21 31.45 -10.14 -12.58
C GLU A 21 29.95 -10.41 -12.39
N GLU A 22 29.57 -11.67 -12.13
CA GLU A 22 28.17 -12.03 -11.84
C GLU A 22 27.68 -11.33 -10.56
N LEU A 23 28.54 -11.22 -9.53
CA LEU A 23 28.21 -10.54 -8.29
C LEU A 23 27.98 -9.04 -8.51
N LEU A 24 28.87 -8.38 -9.26
CA LEU A 24 28.75 -6.96 -9.57
C LEU A 24 27.50 -6.66 -10.42
N GLN A 25 27.17 -7.51 -11.39
CA GLN A 25 25.96 -7.37 -12.19
C GLN A 25 24.69 -7.53 -11.33
N ASN A 26 24.69 -8.46 -10.38
CA ASN A 26 23.58 -8.63 -9.45
C ASN A 26 23.37 -7.41 -8.55
N GLU A 27 24.46 -6.77 -8.11
CA GLU A 27 24.39 -5.53 -7.33
C GLU A 27 23.78 -4.40 -8.15
N ARG A 28 24.31 -4.14 -9.35
CA ARG A 28 23.77 -3.14 -10.29
C ARG A 28 22.31 -3.39 -10.63
N TYR A 29 21.94 -4.64 -10.85
CA TYR A 29 20.54 -5.02 -11.13
C TYR A 29 19.61 -4.63 -9.97
N ARG A 30 20.06 -4.80 -8.72
CA ARG A 30 19.27 -4.40 -7.54
C ARG A 30 19.15 -2.89 -7.43
N GLU A 31 20.22 -2.16 -7.69
CA GLU A 31 20.21 -0.70 -7.71
C GLU A 31 19.24 -0.18 -8.78
N GLN A 32 19.30 -0.74 -9.99
CA GLN A 32 18.38 -0.39 -11.07
C GLN A 32 16.92 -0.67 -10.72
N ILE A 33 16.61 -1.79 -10.06
CA ILE A 33 15.24 -2.06 -9.62
C ILE A 33 14.78 -1.01 -8.61
N LYS A 34 15.62 -0.62 -7.65
CA LYS A 34 15.25 0.41 -6.66
C LYS A 34 14.93 1.74 -7.34
N ILE A 35 15.80 2.17 -8.26
CA ILE A 35 15.61 3.42 -9.01
C ILE A 35 14.33 3.35 -9.83
N ARG A 36 14.10 2.25 -10.56
CA ARG A 36 12.88 2.08 -11.36
C ARG A 36 11.61 2.01 -10.52
N ALA A 37 11.69 1.47 -9.30
CA ALA A 37 10.57 1.41 -8.39
C ALA A 37 10.19 2.81 -7.90
N SER A 38 11.18 3.63 -7.47
CA SER A 38 10.91 5.01 -7.06
C SER A 38 10.40 5.87 -8.22
N GLU A 39 10.99 5.73 -9.41
CA GLU A 39 10.48 6.43 -10.60
C GLU A 39 9.05 6.02 -10.99
N ALA A 40 8.67 4.76 -10.72
CA ALA A 40 7.32 4.28 -10.97
C ALA A 40 6.33 4.85 -9.95
N GLU A 41 6.72 4.92 -8.68
CA GLU A 41 5.95 5.55 -7.60
C GLU A 41 5.72 7.04 -7.89
N GLU A 42 6.76 7.80 -8.22
CA GLU A 42 6.65 9.23 -8.57
C GLU A 42 5.74 9.45 -9.79
N ARG A 43 5.83 8.59 -10.80
CA ARG A 43 4.95 8.66 -11.98
C ARG A 43 3.51 8.35 -11.62
N ASP A 44 3.27 7.39 -10.74
CA ASP A 44 1.92 7.04 -10.29
C ASP A 44 1.29 8.18 -9.47
N GLU A 45 2.05 8.77 -8.53
CA GLU A 45 1.61 9.94 -7.77
C GLU A 45 1.26 11.13 -8.66
N ALA A 46 2.08 11.39 -9.69
CA ALA A 46 1.84 12.47 -10.65
C ALA A 46 0.57 12.23 -11.50
N LEU A 47 0.26 10.97 -11.82
CA LEU A 47 -0.99 10.62 -12.51
C LEU A 47 -2.19 10.76 -11.59
N GLN A 48 -2.09 10.24 -10.36
CA GLN A 48 -3.13 10.38 -9.35
C GLN A 48 -3.47 11.85 -9.07
N ALA A 49 -2.47 12.73 -9.01
CA ALA A 49 -2.69 14.17 -8.82
C ALA A 49 -3.52 14.80 -9.96
N LYS A 50 -3.27 14.42 -11.21
CA LYS A 50 -4.05 14.89 -12.37
C LYS A 50 -5.47 14.35 -12.37
N GLU A 51 -5.65 13.06 -12.09
CA GLU A 51 -6.97 12.44 -11.97
C GLU A 51 -7.79 13.07 -10.83
N HIS A 52 -7.10 13.58 -9.81
CA HIS A 52 -7.66 14.38 -8.74
C HIS A 52 -8.23 15.71 -9.20
N GLU A 53 -7.42 16.49 -9.93
CA GLU A 53 -7.81 17.78 -10.50
C GLU A 53 -8.99 17.63 -11.47
N GLU A 54 -9.01 16.54 -12.25
CA GLU A 54 -10.07 16.22 -13.19
C GLU A 54 -11.34 15.65 -12.51
N GLY A 55 -11.31 15.42 -11.18
CA GLY A 55 -12.43 14.91 -10.39
C GLY A 55 -12.80 13.46 -10.70
N LEU A 56 -11.92 12.71 -11.38
CA LEU A 56 -12.13 11.30 -11.73
C LEU A 56 -11.89 10.36 -10.54
N VAL A 57 -11.08 10.80 -9.56
CA VAL A 57 -10.75 10.04 -8.35
C VAL A 57 -11.00 10.91 -7.11
N ALA A 58 -11.65 10.34 -6.09
CA ALA A 58 -11.93 11.05 -4.82
C ALA A 58 -10.65 11.21 -3.99
N GLN A 59 -10.53 12.31 -3.23
CA GLN A 59 -9.37 12.56 -2.35
C GLN A 59 -9.39 11.46 -1.31
N PRO A 60 -8.28 10.74 -1.05
CA PRO A 60 -8.21 9.86 0.09
C PRO A 60 -8.32 10.76 1.34
N VAL A 61 -9.54 10.90 1.86
CA VAL A 61 -9.78 11.55 3.14
C VAL A 61 -8.98 10.79 4.17
N GLN A 62 -8.07 11.48 4.88
CA GLN A 62 -7.32 10.92 6.00
C GLN A 62 -8.31 10.45 7.07
N THR A 63 -8.73 9.20 6.95
CA THR A 63 -9.55 8.52 7.93
C THR A 63 -8.59 8.04 9.01
N GLN A 64 -8.72 8.60 10.22
CA GLN A 64 -7.97 8.11 11.37
C GLN A 64 -8.42 6.70 11.70
N VAL A 65 -7.75 5.71 11.12
CA VAL A 65 -7.98 4.30 11.37
C VAL A 65 -7.51 3.95 12.78
N LYS A 66 -8.44 3.72 13.70
CA LYS A 66 -8.16 3.07 15.00
C LYS A 66 -8.76 1.66 15.02
N GLY A 67 -7.92 0.62 14.97
CA GLY A 67 -8.29 -0.77 15.26
C GLY A 67 -8.11 -1.77 14.11
N HIS A 68 -8.46 -3.03 14.37
CA HIS A 68 -8.28 -4.18 13.46
C HIS A 68 -9.31 -4.28 12.31
N ALA A 69 -10.34 -3.41 12.29
CA ALA A 69 -11.47 -3.51 11.38
C ALA A 69 -11.79 -2.18 10.69
N SER A 70 -10.77 -1.55 10.11
CA SER A 70 -10.97 -0.27 9.41
C SER A 70 -11.35 -0.48 7.95
N ALA A 71 -12.35 0.27 7.48
CA ALA A 71 -12.72 0.36 6.07
C ALA A 71 -12.61 1.82 5.61
N THR A 72 -12.23 2.03 4.35
CA THR A 72 -12.15 3.36 3.74
C THR A 72 -13.55 3.98 3.68
N GLN A 73 -13.81 4.99 4.51
CA GLN A 73 -15.04 5.78 4.42
C GLN A 73 -14.86 6.86 3.34
N PHE A 74 -15.73 6.84 2.34
CA PHE A 74 -15.83 7.90 1.34
C PHE A 74 -17.06 8.76 1.65
N GLY A 75 -16.86 10.08 1.78
CA GLY A 75 -17.93 11.06 1.62
C GLY A 75 -18.59 11.64 2.87
N GLN A 76 -18.27 11.21 4.10
CA GLN A 76 -18.78 11.88 5.31
C GLN A 76 -17.72 12.02 6.39
N THR A 77 -17.50 13.26 6.84
CA THR A 77 -16.56 13.65 7.90
C THR A 77 -17.14 13.43 9.31
N GLU A 78 -18.47 13.33 9.42
CA GLU A 78 -19.16 13.18 10.70
C GLU A 78 -19.77 11.78 10.85
N PHE A 79 -19.55 11.17 12.02
CA PHE A 79 -20.13 9.89 12.38
C PHE A 79 -21.60 10.08 12.76
N SER A 80 -22.52 9.66 11.88
CA SER A 80 -23.97 9.64 12.15
C SER A 80 -24.33 8.43 13.04
N GLU A 81 -25.24 8.63 14.00
CA GLU A 81 -25.85 7.54 14.78
C GLU A 81 -26.83 6.72 13.91
N ASP A 82 -27.46 7.37 12.93
CA ASP A 82 -28.40 6.73 12.02
C ASP A 82 -27.67 5.97 10.90
N PRO A 83 -28.10 4.73 10.57
CA PRO A 83 -27.54 3.98 9.47
C PRO A 83 -27.92 4.61 8.12
N VAL A 84 -26.97 4.63 7.17
CA VAL A 84 -27.19 5.17 5.83
C VAL A 84 -27.05 4.05 4.80
N SER A 85 -27.99 3.99 3.86
CA SER A 85 -27.95 3.04 2.74
C SER A 85 -27.99 3.79 1.43
N THR A 86 -26.89 3.79 0.67
CA THR A 86 -26.81 4.42 -0.65
C THR A 86 -26.56 3.35 -1.71
N ALA A 87 -27.54 3.17 -2.60
CA ALA A 87 -27.56 2.16 -3.66
C ALA A 87 -27.27 0.73 -3.14
N ASN A 88 -26.06 0.22 -3.37
CA ASN A 88 -25.62 -1.13 -2.98
C ASN A 88 -24.69 -1.15 -1.75
N LYS A 89 -24.52 -0.03 -1.06
CA LYS A 89 -23.62 0.06 0.11
C LYS A 89 -24.39 0.51 1.35
N PHE A 90 -24.36 -0.37 2.35
CA PHE A 90 -24.87 -0.10 3.69
C PHE A 90 -23.73 0.39 4.59
N GLN A 91 -23.95 1.50 5.28
CA GLN A 91 -23.06 2.05 6.30
C GLN A 91 -23.79 1.99 7.65
N PRO A 92 -23.34 1.13 8.59
CA PRO A 92 -23.91 1.10 9.92
C PRO A 92 -23.62 2.41 10.66
N GLY A 93 -24.62 2.92 11.38
CA GLY A 93 -24.45 4.08 12.25
C GLY A 93 -23.54 3.76 13.44
N SER A 94 -22.86 4.80 13.96
CA SER A 94 -21.99 4.66 15.13
C SER A 94 -22.83 4.71 16.41
N TRP A 95 -22.88 3.62 17.16
CA TRP A 95 -23.60 3.61 18.44
C TRP A 95 -22.79 4.28 19.55
N THR A 96 -23.37 5.31 20.16
CA THR A 96 -22.86 5.96 21.38
C THR A 96 -23.51 5.31 22.62
N PRO A 97 -22.75 4.64 23.50
CA PRO A 97 -23.32 4.10 24.74
C PRO A 97 -23.81 5.25 25.64
N PRO A 98 -24.99 5.15 26.25
CA PRO A 98 -25.44 6.14 27.24
C PRO A 98 -24.51 6.08 28.46
N GLY A 99 -23.59 7.04 28.55
CA GLY A 99 -22.72 7.21 29.70
C GLY A 99 -23.51 7.70 30.91
N ASN A 100 -23.57 6.84 31.94
CA ASN A 100 -23.98 7.11 33.34
C ASN A 100 -24.63 8.47 33.58
N ILE A 101 -25.97 8.52 33.44
CA ILE A 101 -26.76 9.58 34.06
C ILE A 101 -26.66 9.35 35.57
N LYS A 102 -25.85 10.15 36.24
CA LYS A 102 -25.90 10.37 37.69
C LYS A 102 -25.94 11.86 37.96
#